data_AF-A0A3S0PLN6-F1
#
_entry.id   AF-A0A3S0PLN6-F1
#
_cell.length_a   1.000
_cell.length_b   1.000
_cell.length_c   1.000
_cell.angle_alpha   90.00
_cell.angle_beta   90.00
_cell.angle_gamma   90.00
#
_symmetry.space_group_name_H-M   'P 1'
#
loop_
_entity.id
_entity.type
_entity.pdbx_description
1 polymer ?
#
loop_
_entity_poly.entity_id
_entity_poly.type
_entity_poly.pdbx_seq_one_letter_code
_entity_poly.pdbx_strand_id
1 'polypeptide(L)'
;MTLPKDAFRRFQEELAALDKEIEQRAPAPKEKKQTAKQAALNAMERAKQEFLALKARHNLTVADVVSFFPEEEGIAYLQSLIVQQAEAKPRRGRKPKNGGASSAG
;
A
#
# COMPACT_ATOMS: atom_id res chain seq x y z
N MET A 1 11.06 28.89 -55.00
CA MET A 1 11.18 30.04 -54.07
C MET A 1 12.18 29.64 -52.99
N THR A 2 13.28 30.39 -52.83
CA THR A 2 14.29 30.13 -51.80
C THR A 2 13.76 30.57 -50.44
N LEU A 3 13.62 29.66 -49.47
CA LEU A 3 13.27 30.06 -48.10
C LEU A 3 14.33 31.07 -47.61
N PRO A 4 13.93 32.22 -47.04
CA PRO A 4 14.87 33.18 -46.46
C PRO A 4 15.66 32.46 -45.37
N LYS A 5 17.00 32.51 -45.43
CA LYS A 5 17.88 31.89 -44.43
C LYS A 5 17.56 32.36 -43.00
N ASP A 6 16.98 33.54 -42.89
CA ASP A 6 16.53 34.15 -41.63
C ASP A 6 15.30 33.46 -41.03
N ALA A 7 14.43 32.86 -41.85
CA ALA A 7 13.25 32.14 -41.37
C ALA A 7 13.63 30.87 -40.62
N PHE A 8 14.63 30.14 -41.11
CA PHE A 8 15.15 28.95 -40.43
C PHE A 8 15.85 29.31 -39.12
N ARG A 9 16.62 30.41 -39.12
CA ARG A 9 17.31 30.88 -37.91
C ARG A 9 16.33 31.31 -36.82
N ARG A 10 15.26 32.03 -37.18
CA ARG A 10 14.19 32.38 -36.24
C ARG A 10 13.46 31.16 -35.70
N PHE A 11 13.17 30.19 -36.54
CA PHE A 11 12.55 28.95 -36.09
C PHE A 11 13.45 28.17 -35.11
N GLN A 12 14.75 28.14 -35.34
CA GLN A 12 15.71 27.55 -34.40
C GLN A 12 15.74 28.29 -33.05
N GLU A 13 15.67 29.62 -33.08
CA GLU A 13 15.61 30.44 -31.87
C GLU A 13 14.29 30.23 -31.10
N GLU A 14 13.16 30.11 -31.80
CA GLU A 14 11.86 29.80 -31.21
C GLU A 14 11.84 28.40 -30.56
N LEU A 15 12.39 27.39 -31.24
CA LEU A 15 12.52 26.05 -30.67
C LEU A 15 13.42 26.04 -29.42
N ALA A 16 14.57 26.72 -29.47
CA ALA A 16 15.47 26.80 -28.33
C ALA A 16 14.85 27.55 -27.14
N ALA A 17 13.96 28.52 -27.38
CA ALA A 17 13.20 29.20 -26.32
C ALA A 17 12.14 28.27 -25.71
N LEU A 18 11.43 27.50 -26.55
CA LEU A 18 10.46 26.49 -26.14
C LEU A 18 11.09 25.40 -25.25
N ASP A 19 12.26 24.87 -25.65
CA ASP A 19 12.97 23.85 -24.86
C ASP A 19 13.37 24.37 -23.48
N LYS A 20 13.84 25.63 -23.39
CA LYS A 20 14.16 26.28 -22.11
C LYS A 20 12.94 26.47 -21.23
N GLU A 21 11.78 26.81 -21.81
CA GLU A 21 10.54 26.96 -21.04
C GLU A 21 10.03 25.61 -20.52
N ILE A 22 10.14 24.55 -21.32
CA ILE A 22 9.79 23.17 -20.91
C ILE A 22 10.70 22.70 -19.78
N GLU A 23 12.00 22.97 -19.86
CA GLU A 23 12.97 22.61 -18.83
C GLU A 23 12.73 23.38 -17.52
N GLN A 24 12.33 24.66 -17.59
CA GLN A 24 11.99 25.48 -16.42
C GLN A 24 10.64 25.10 -15.79
N ARG A 25 9.65 24.66 -16.59
CA ARG A 25 8.36 24.17 -16.09
C ARG A 25 8.42 22.74 -15.57
N ALA A 26 9.45 21.98 -15.92
CA ALA A 26 9.61 20.62 -15.42
C ALA A 26 9.97 20.66 -13.93
N PRO A 27 9.12 20.10 -13.03
CA PRO A 27 9.44 20.09 -11.61
C PRO A 27 10.71 19.26 -11.37
N ALA A 28 11.51 19.71 -10.41
CA ALA A 28 12.82 19.12 -10.12
C ALA A 28 12.69 17.60 -9.88
N PRO A 29 13.71 16.79 -10.23
CA PRO A 29 13.63 15.32 -10.12
C PRO A 29 13.25 14.78 -8.74
N LYS A 30 13.49 15.56 -7.68
CA LYS A 30 13.16 15.22 -6.29
C LYS A 30 11.67 15.39 -5.98
N GLU A 31 11.03 16.41 -6.54
CA GLU A 31 9.60 16.71 -6.37
C GLU A 31 8.72 15.71 -7.15
N LYS A 32 9.16 15.30 -8.35
CA LYS A 32 8.52 14.21 -9.12
C LYS A 32 8.50 12.89 -8.37
N LYS A 33 9.58 12.55 -7.65
CA LYS A 33 9.63 11.31 -6.85
C LYS A 33 8.72 11.36 -5.62
N GLN A 34 8.63 12.51 -4.94
CA GLN A 34 7.76 12.67 -3.77
C GLN A 34 6.27 12.66 -4.17
N THR A 35 5.90 13.37 -5.23
CA THR A 35 4.53 13.38 -5.77
C THR A 35 4.11 12.03 -6.31
N ALA A 36 4.99 11.30 -7.02
CA ALA A 36 4.72 9.94 -7.46
C ALA A 36 4.51 8.96 -6.28
N LYS A 37 5.29 9.10 -5.21
CA LYS A 37 5.15 8.26 -4.01
C LYS A 37 3.85 8.55 -3.26
N GLN A 38 3.45 9.81 -3.15
CA GLN A 38 2.15 10.20 -2.60
C GLN A 38 0.97 9.75 -3.49
N ALA A 39 1.10 9.83 -4.81
CA ALA A 39 0.10 9.31 -5.73
C ALA A 39 -0.06 7.79 -5.61
N ALA A 40 1.04 7.05 -5.43
CA ALA A 40 1.01 5.60 -5.19
C ALA A 40 0.36 5.25 -3.84
N LEU A 41 0.64 6.01 -2.78
CA LEU A 41 -0.02 5.82 -1.48
C LEU A 41 -1.53 6.08 -1.58
N ASN A 42 -1.95 7.16 -2.25
CA ASN A 42 -3.36 7.44 -2.49
C ASN A 42 -4.03 6.38 -3.36
N ALA A 43 -3.33 5.83 -4.36
CA ALA A 43 -3.84 4.73 -5.17
C ALA A 43 -4.02 3.45 -4.33
N MET A 44 -3.07 3.15 -3.44
CA MET A 44 -3.15 2.00 -2.53
C MET A 44 -4.28 2.16 -1.51
N GLU A 45 -4.51 3.37 -0.98
CA GLU A 45 -5.65 3.66 -0.10
C GLU A 45 -6.98 3.46 -0.82
N ARG A 46 -7.11 3.93 -2.06
CA ARG A 46 -8.31 3.69 -2.89
C ARG A 46 -8.53 2.21 -3.15
N ALA A 47 -7.49 1.48 -3.57
CA ALA A 47 -7.57 0.04 -3.79
C ALA A 47 -7.99 -0.72 -2.53
N LYS A 48 -7.51 -0.28 -1.35
CA LYS A 48 -7.90 -0.86 -0.06
C LYS A 48 -9.39 -0.60 0.26
N GLN A 49 -9.88 0.61 -0.01
CA GLN A 49 -11.29 0.95 0.17
C GLN A 49 -12.19 0.16 -0.79
N GLU A 50 -11.80 0.03 -2.05
CA GLU A 50 -12.50 -0.78 -3.05
C GLU A 50 -12.55 -2.25 -2.64
N PHE A 51 -11.43 -2.81 -2.17
CA PHE A 51 -11.38 -4.18 -1.66
C PHE A 51 -12.30 -4.39 -0.45
N LEU A 52 -12.33 -3.44 0.49
CA LEU A 52 -13.24 -3.51 1.65
C LEU A 52 -14.72 -3.42 1.23
N ALA A 53 -15.04 -2.59 0.24
CA ALA A 53 -16.38 -2.51 -0.31
C ALA A 53 -16.78 -3.82 -1.02
N LEU A 54 -15.85 -4.40 -1.79
CA LEU A 54 -16.06 -5.69 -2.45
C LEU A 54 -16.28 -6.81 -1.42
N LYS A 55 -15.47 -6.83 -0.36
CA LYS A 55 -15.58 -7.74 0.77
C LYS A 55 -16.95 -7.67 1.43
N ALA A 56 -17.46 -6.46 1.66
CA ALA A 56 -18.78 -6.26 2.26
C ALA A 56 -19.92 -6.68 1.31
N ARG A 57 -19.80 -6.41 0.01
CA ARG A 57 -20.83 -6.77 -0.99
C ARG A 57 -20.96 -8.27 -1.21
N HIS A 58 -19.82 -8.98 -1.21
CA HIS A 58 -19.77 -10.41 -1.52
C HIS A 58 -19.55 -11.30 -0.29
N ASN A 59 -19.55 -10.72 0.92
CA ASN A 59 -19.22 -11.42 2.17
C ASN A 59 -17.92 -12.23 2.09
N LEU A 60 -16.90 -11.71 1.40
CA LEU A 60 -15.64 -12.42 1.21
C LEU A 60 -14.97 -12.70 2.57
N THR A 61 -14.75 -13.97 2.83
CA THR A 61 -14.08 -14.46 4.02
C THR A 61 -12.61 -14.72 3.75
N VAL A 62 -11.82 -14.87 4.81
CA VAL A 62 -10.43 -15.33 4.69
C VAL A 62 -10.39 -16.73 4.05
N ALA A 63 -11.41 -17.55 4.24
CA ALA A 63 -11.50 -18.88 3.62
C ALA A 63 -11.59 -18.80 2.09
N ASP A 64 -12.34 -17.83 1.55
CA ASP A 64 -12.45 -17.65 0.10
C ASP A 64 -11.10 -17.25 -0.51
N VAL A 65 -10.33 -16.39 0.17
CA VAL A 65 -8.99 -16.00 -0.29
C VAL A 65 -7.98 -17.15 -0.16
N VAL A 66 -8.02 -17.90 0.94
CA VAL A 66 -7.12 -19.05 1.18
C VAL A 66 -7.39 -20.18 0.18
N SER A 67 -8.63 -20.33 -0.32
CA SER A 67 -8.98 -21.32 -1.33
C SER A 67 -8.30 -21.15 -2.69
N PHE A 68 -7.78 -19.96 -2.99
CA PHE A 68 -7.01 -19.70 -4.21
C PHE A 68 -5.53 -20.12 -4.11
N PHE A 69 -5.05 -20.45 -2.91
CA PHE A 69 -3.67 -20.91 -2.71
C PHE A 69 -3.60 -22.44 -2.68
N PRO A 70 -2.45 -23.04 -3.06
CA PRO A 70 -2.18 -24.45 -2.78
C PRO A 70 -2.35 -24.74 -1.28
N GLU A 71 -2.90 -25.90 -0.94
CA GLU A 71 -3.23 -26.24 0.45
C GLU A 71 -2.03 -26.10 1.40
N GLU A 72 -0.84 -26.49 0.94
CA GLU A 72 0.40 -26.42 1.71
C GLU A 72 0.77 -24.98 2.10
N GLU A 73 0.59 -24.02 1.19
CA GLU A 73 0.91 -22.61 1.42
C GLU A 73 -0.15 -21.92 2.28
N GLY A 74 -1.42 -22.24 2.05
CA GLY A 74 -2.55 -21.69 2.81
C GLY A 74 -2.51 -22.07 4.29
N ILE A 75 -2.22 -23.34 4.59
CA ILE A 75 -2.14 -23.85 5.97
C ILE A 75 -0.94 -23.25 6.70
N ALA A 76 0.23 -23.18 6.06
CA ALA A 76 1.42 -22.57 6.65
C ALA A 76 1.18 -21.09 7.01
N TYR A 77 0.51 -20.34 6.12
CA TYR A 77 0.14 -18.95 6.39
C TYR A 77 -0.81 -18.82 7.59
N LEU A 78 -1.87 -19.63 7.65
CA LEU A 78 -2.81 -19.61 8.78
C LEU A 78 -2.14 -19.99 10.11
N GLN A 79 -1.26 -20.99 10.10
CA GLN A 79 -0.48 -21.37 11.29
C GLN A 79 0.41 -20.23 11.76
N SER A 80 1.07 -19.51 10.85
CA SER A 80 1.90 -18.35 11.19
C SER A 80 1.08 -17.24 11.87
N LEU A 81 -0.14 -16.97 11.39
CA LEU A 81 -1.04 -15.98 11.98
C LEU A 81 -1.48 -16.38 13.39
N ILE A 82 -1.80 -17.66 13.60
CA ILE A 82 -2.22 -18.18 14.91
C ILE A 82 -1.07 -18.04 15.92
N VAL A 83 0.16 -18.38 15.52
CA VAL A 83 1.35 -18.24 16.38
C VAL A 83 1.59 -16.77 16.75
N GLN A 84 1.55 -15.86 15.77
CA GLN A 84 1.71 -14.41 16.02
C GLN A 84 0.65 -13.86 17.00
N GLN A 85 -0.60 -14.29 16.87
CA GLN A 85 -1.68 -13.89 17.79
C GLN A 85 -1.55 -14.50 19.19
N ALA A 86 -1.07 -15.75 19.28
CA ALA A 86 -0.84 -16.43 20.54
C ALA A 86 0.33 -15.80 21.33
N GLU A 87 1.37 -15.35 20.63
CA GLU A 87 2.51 -14.63 21.22
C GLU A 87 2.13 -13.20 21.66
N ALA A 88 1.22 -12.54 20.95
CA ALA A 88 0.77 -11.19 21.28
C ALA A 88 -0.16 -11.12 22.51
N LYS A 89 -0.74 -12.24 22.98
CA LYS A 89 -1.59 -12.25 24.17
C LYS A 89 -0.72 -12.54 25.41
N PRO A 90 -0.51 -11.58 26.33
CA PRO A 90 0.19 -11.88 27.57
C PRO A 90 -0.61 -12.94 28.33
N ARG A 91 -0.02 -14.13 28.49
CA ARG A 91 -0.55 -15.22 29.30
C ARG A 91 -0.77 -14.69 30.72
N ARG A 92 -2.02 -14.29 31.03
CA ARG A 92 -2.42 -13.90 32.38
C ARG A 92 -2.22 -15.11 33.30
N GLY A 93 -1.09 -15.10 34.00
CA GLY A 93 -0.75 -16.07 35.02
C GLY A 93 -1.90 -16.21 36.01
N ARG A 94 -2.39 -17.44 36.12
CA ARG A 94 -3.43 -17.86 37.06
C ARG A 94 -2.93 -17.55 38.49
N LYS A 95 -3.58 -16.61 39.17
CA LYS A 95 -3.36 -16.35 40.60
C LYS A 95 -3.77 -17.62 41.38
N PRO A 96 -2.91 -18.24 42.21
CA PRO A 96 -3.34 -19.33 43.07
C PRO A 96 -4.35 -18.76 44.07
N LYS A 97 -5.60 -19.24 44.00
CA LYS A 97 -6.64 -18.90 44.95
C LYS A 97 -6.36 -19.74 46.20
N ASN A 98 -5.78 -19.11 47.22
CA ASN A 98 -5.85 -19.57 48.59
C ASN A 98 -7.33 -19.87 48.89
N GLY A 99 -7.68 -21.15 48.99
CA GLY A 99 -8.97 -21.63 49.45
C GLY A 99 -8.88 -21.94 50.93
N GLY A 100 -9.13 -20.94 51.77
CA GLY A 100 -9.56 -21.16 53.14
C GLY A 100 -11.08 -21.14 53.20
N ALA A 101 -11.69 -22.24 53.67
CA ALA A 101 -13.02 -22.36 54.29
C ALA A 101 -13.11 -23.83 54.78
N SER A 102 -12.93 -24.15 56.07
CA SER A 102 -13.80 -23.92 57.24
C SER A 102 -15.08 -24.77 57.27
N SER A 103 -15.39 -25.28 58.47
CA SER A 103 -16.57 -26.09 58.93
C SER A 103 -16.55 -27.59 58.58
N ALA A 104 -17.00 -28.55 59.38
CA ALA A 104 -17.60 -28.63 60.72
C ALA A 104 -17.68 -30.14 61.08
N GLY A 105 -17.66 -30.50 62.37
CA GLY A 105 -17.89 -31.86 62.86
C GLY A 105 -17.08 -32.19 64.10
#